data_AF-A0A1V6MIW6-F1
#
_entry.id   AF-A0A1V6MIW6-F1
#
_cell.length_a   1.000
_cell.length_b   1.000
_cell.length_c   1.000
_cell.angle_alpha   90.00
_cell.angle_beta   90.00
_cell.angle_gamma   90.00
#
_symmetry.space_group_name_H-M   'P 1'
#
loop_
_entity.id
_entity.type
_entity.pdbx_description
1 polymer ?
#
loop_
_entity_poly.entity_id
_entity_poly.type
_entity_poly.pdbx_seq_one_letter_code
_entity_poly.pdbx_strand_id
1 'polypeptide(L)'
;MNGPDALPHNETGVIGWGTSWRMQGYLLMAERTGRPAYSERLAELIDQVLQARDDVRGVSDFRGRSLPVWSSAHKFTAASTVLCDTDDRPALEVTVCPPHARTAKVTVAADGDRHFSITVAGPGRPDAEARGLSLDPLDERRADQVLYTAYEQRTAVTARLLPSDRPGHGPRRLSPGTFVLRPAMVSLAAQTGMITYPMAGLARLARERPDVVPASVRRRVADYLDAVDRALRVHDEQWGTTEDGRGFYRWLPDEPVSFAGAELPTNEFLAMGRTAVQLAVVTGEARWQERAAAMARALHGDLAVTGGVAAWPYWPGFGRVYRGWQPTGSPKTDGSDVRPSYRAVTVPEDVTHALIDLDFLCLYHDAPGLPEVFTRADMRAVANTFTRNAVDRGGRAPRLRHDVGGEGRRGTDREQAYVAAWLPLRRWSRETPRLVRAVRPPAPPLPLMGVDTYCAAVLAS
;
A
#
# COMPACT_ATOMS: atom_id res chain seq x y z
N MET A 1 -7.29 13.86 10.37
CA MET A 1 -8.65 14.12 9.85
C MET A 1 -8.56 15.38 9.02
N ASN A 2 -9.24 15.43 7.88
CA ASN A 2 -9.48 16.71 7.22
C ASN A 2 -10.33 17.57 8.17
N GLY A 3 -10.17 18.90 8.12
CA GLY A 3 -10.93 19.81 8.98
C GLY A 3 -12.45 19.59 8.86
N PRO A 4 -13.25 20.05 9.84
CA PRO A 4 -14.68 19.76 9.93
C PRO A 4 -15.51 20.15 8.69
N ASP A 5 -15.01 21.07 7.86
CA ASP A 5 -15.71 21.60 6.67
C ASP A 5 -15.09 21.18 5.32
N ALA A 6 -14.04 20.36 5.33
CA ALA A 6 -13.40 19.89 4.10
C ALA A 6 -13.90 18.49 3.74
N LEU A 7 -14.41 18.33 2.52
CA LEU A 7 -14.71 17.00 1.97
C LEU A 7 -13.49 16.07 2.14
N PRO A 8 -13.70 14.80 2.51
CA PRO A 8 -12.60 13.87 2.63
C PRO A 8 -11.87 13.74 1.29
N HIS A 9 -10.54 13.64 1.33
CA HIS A 9 -9.70 13.33 0.16
C HIS A 9 -8.61 12.35 0.57
N ASN A 10 -8.05 11.61 -0.39
CA ASN A 10 -7.09 10.54 -0.11
C ASN A 10 -5.62 10.92 -0.40
N GLU A 11 -5.33 12.19 -0.66
CA GLU A 11 -3.97 12.64 -1.03
C GLU A 11 -2.89 12.21 -0.02
N THR A 12 -3.22 12.20 1.28
CA THR A 12 -2.34 11.73 2.37
C THR A 12 -2.55 10.27 2.78
N GLY A 13 -3.43 9.54 2.07
CA GLY A 13 -3.82 8.16 2.37
C GLY A 13 -4.79 8.01 3.55
N VAL A 14 -5.42 9.10 4.01
CA VAL A 14 -6.28 9.10 5.21
C VAL A 14 -7.57 8.29 5.01
N ILE A 15 -8.10 8.20 3.79
CA ILE A 15 -9.27 7.36 3.52
C ILE A 15 -8.82 5.90 3.51
N GLY A 16 -7.77 5.58 2.75
CA GLY A 16 -7.23 4.22 2.62
C GLY A 16 -6.74 3.59 3.93
N TRP A 17 -6.10 4.35 4.81
CA TRP A 17 -5.51 3.84 6.06
C TRP A 17 -6.23 4.28 7.33
N GLY A 18 -7.29 5.07 7.21
CA GLY A 18 -8.04 5.63 8.34
C GLY A 18 -9.53 5.34 8.23
N THR A 19 -10.22 6.02 7.32
CA THR A 19 -11.67 5.91 7.16
C THR A 19 -12.10 4.48 6.81
N SER A 20 -11.34 3.77 5.97
CA SER A 20 -11.57 2.36 5.62
C SER A 20 -11.67 1.45 6.84
N TRP A 21 -10.77 1.57 7.81
CA TRP A 21 -10.79 0.78 9.03
C TRP A 21 -12.00 1.11 9.91
N ARG A 22 -12.44 2.38 9.93
CA ARG A 22 -13.68 2.76 10.64
C ARG A 22 -14.90 2.14 9.96
N MET A 23 -14.95 2.17 8.63
CA MET A 23 -16.00 1.53 7.84
C MET A 23 -16.02 0.01 8.09
N GLN A 24 -14.86 -0.65 8.11
CA GLN A 24 -14.74 -2.07 8.47
C GLN A 24 -15.23 -2.35 9.90
N GLY A 25 -14.92 -1.48 10.86
CA GLY A 25 -15.46 -1.58 12.22
C GLY A 25 -17.00 -1.53 12.26
N TYR A 26 -17.61 -0.62 11.50
CA TYR A 26 -19.08 -0.54 11.39
C TYR A 26 -19.68 -1.77 10.70
N LEU A 27 -19.05 -2.26 9.63
CA LEU A 27 -19.46 -3.50 8.98
C LEU A 27 -19.49 -4.66 9.99
N LEU A 28 -18.39 -4.85 10.72
CA LEU A 28 -18.28 -5.92 11.72
C LEU A 28 -19.32 -5.78 12.84
N MET A 29 -19.56 -4.56 13.32
CA MET A 29 -20.59 -4.32 14.34
C MET A 29 -22.00 -4.60 13.83
N ALA A 30 -22.31 -4.21 12.59
CA ALA A 30 -23.59 -4.55 11.95
C ALA A 30 -23.76 -6.07 11.85
N GLU A 31 -22.72 -6.77 11.36
CA GLU A 31 -22.70 -8.23 11.26
C GLU A 31 -22.90 -8.91 12.61
N ARG A 32 -22.24 -8.44 13.67
CA ARG A 32 -22.20 -9.18 14.95
C ARG A 32 -23.36 -8.86 15.88
N THR A 33 -23.85 -7.63 15.85
CA THR A 33 -24.93 -7.19 16.75
C THR A 33 -26.31 -7.24 16.12
N GLY A 34 -26.38 -7.28 14.79
CA GLY A 34 -27.65 -7.18 14.06
C GLY A 34 -28.34 -5.81 14.17
N ARG A 35 -27.67 -4.80 14.73
CA ARG A 35 -28.27 -3.47 14.92
C ARG A 35 -28.20 -2.64 13.63
N PRO A 36 -29.35 -2.22 13.06
CA PRO A 36 -29.37 -1.52 11.78
C PRO A 36 -28.58 -0.21 11.72
N ALA A 37 -28.50 0.52 12.84
CA ALA A 37 -27.78 1.78 12.97
C ALA A 37 -26.30 1.71 12.52
N TYR A 38 -25.65 0.55 12.68
CA TYR A 38 -24.26 0.39 12.22
C TYR A 38 -24.15 0.32 10.69
N SER A 39 -25.12 -0.32 10.02
CA SER A 39 -25.17 -0.37 8.56
C SER A 39 -25.56 0.98 7.93
N GLU A 40 -26.42 1.75 8.62
CA GLU A 40 -26.77 3.13 8.23
C GLU A 40 -25.53 4.03 8.33
N ARG A 41 -24.81 3.97 9.45
CA ARG A 41 -23.59 4.75 9.65
C ARG A 41 -22.49 4.38 8.67
N LEU A 42 -22.37 3.10 8.33
CA LEU A 42 -21.46 2.64 7.28
C LEU A 42 -21.85 3.26 5.93
N ALA A 43 -23.13 3.21 5.55
CA ALA A 43 -23.59 3.77 4.28
C ALA A 43 -23.36 5.29 4.18
N GLU A 44 -23.55 6.04 5.27
CA GLU A 44 -23.21 7.47 5.31
C GLU A 44 -21.72 7.74 5.04
N LEU A 45 -20.83 6.92 5.61
CA LEU A 45 -19.40 7.03 5.35
C LEU A 45 -19.05 6.62 3.91
N ILE A 46 -19.71 5.59 3.37
CA ILE A 46 -19.54 5.18 1.97
C ILE A 46 -19.90 6.35 1.06
N ASP A 47 -21.06 6.99 1.25
CA ASP A 47 -21.48 8.12 0.42
C ASP A 47 -20.44 9.26 0.43
N GLN A 48 -19.92 9.62 1.60
CA GLN A 48 -18.88 10.64 1.73
C GLN A 48 -17.58 10.24 1.02
N VAL A 49 -17.20 8.97 1.10
CA VAL A 49 -16.01 8.46 0.42
C VAL A 49 -16.22 8.42 -1.09
N LEU A 50 -17.41 8.10 -1.59
CA LEU A 50 -17.70 8.14 -3.02
C LEU A 50 -17.62 9.57 -3.60
N GLN A 51 -18.00 10.60 -2.82
CA GLN A 51 -17.77 12.01 -3.20
C GLN A 51 -16.29 12.40 -3.25
N ALA A 52 -15.42 11.61 -2.61
CA ALA A 52 -13.98 11.85 -2.59
C ALA A 52 -13.22 11.25 -3.78
N ARG A 53 -13.89 10.53 -4.69
CA ARG A 53 -13.25 9.91 -5.85
C ARG A 53 -12.66 10.95 -6.79
N ASP A 54 -11.58 10.57 -7.47
CA ASP A 54 -10.85 11.45 -8.36
C ASP A 54 -11.72 11.89 -9.55
N ASP A 55 -12.50 10.98 -10.16
CA ASP A 55 -13.44 11.29 -11.25
C ASP A 55 -14.56 12.26 -10.85
N VAL A 56 -15.01 12.21 -9.59
CA VAL A 56 -16.00 13.14 -9.04
C VAL A 56 -15.37 14.51 -8.76
N ARG A 57 -14.12 14.53 -8.29
CA ARG A 57 -13.40 15.76 -7.92
C ARG A 57 -12.66 16.42 -9.09
N GLY A 58 -12.55 15.77 -10.25
CA GLY A 58 -11.73 16.21 -11.38
C GLY A 58 -10.22 16.14 -11.11
N VAL A 59 -9.78 15.29 -10.16
CA VAL A 59 -8.36 15.08 -9.86
C VAL A 59 -7.79 14.10 -10.89
N SER A 60 -6.59 14.38 -11.39
CA SER A 60 -5.90 13.51 -12.35
C SER A 60 -4.72 12.78 -11.69
N ASP A 61 -4.50 11.54 -12.10
CA ASP A 61 -3.30 10.76 -11.78
C ASP A 61 -2.06 11.32 -12.51
N PHE A 62 -0.90 10.71 -12.25
CA PHE A 62 0.37 11.07 -12.88
C PHE A 62 0.39 10.89 -14.40
N ARG A 63 -0.59 10.19 -14.98
CA ARG A 63 -0.78 10.02 -16.43
C ARG A 63 -1.78 11.04 -17.00
N GLY A 64 -2.26 11.97 -16.18
CA GLY A 64 -3.25 12.97 -16.58
C GLY A 64 -4.67 12.42 -16.68
N ARG A 65 -4.97 11.26 -16.08
CA ARG A 65 -6.29 10.62 -16.16
C ARG A 65 -7.06 10.84 -14.86
N SER A 66 -8.32 11.25 -14.97
CA SER A 66 -9.25 11.28 -13.84
C SER A 66 -10.08 10.00 -13.83
N LEU A 67 -9.85 9.13 -12.85
CA LEU A 67 -10.33 7.75 -12.80
C LEU A 67 -11.25 7.51 -11.59
N PRO A 68 -12.14 6.48 -11.61
CA PRO A 68 -13.08 6.19 -10.52
C PRO A 68 -12.41 5.53 -9.29
N VAL A 69 -11.39 6.18 -8.74
CA VAL A 69 -10.53 5.71 -7.63
C VAL A 69 -10.14 6.87 -6.71
N TRP A 70 -9.27 6.63 -5.73
CA TRP A 70 -8.79 7.63 -4.76
C TRP A 70 -7.27 7.69 -4.73
N SER A 71 -6.69 8.65 -5.44
CA SER A 71 -5.24 8.75 -5.55
C SER A 71 -4.58 9.40 -4.32
N SER A 72 -3.29 9.12 -4.13
CA SER A 72 -2.43 9.68 -3.08
C SER A 72 -1.18 10.30 -3.68
N ALA A 73 -0.61 11.33 -3.03
CA ALA A 73 0.65 11.98 -3.40
C ALA A 73 1.53 12.23 -2.16
N HIS A 74 1.63 11.22 -1.29
CA HIS A 74 2.35 11.35 -0.02
C HIS A 74 3.40 10.26 0.21
N LYS A 75 3.20 9.40 1.22
CA LYS A 75 4.28 8.56 1.80
C LYS A 75 4.88 7.52 0.85
N PHE A 76 4.17 7.21 -0.23
CA PHE A 76 4.55 6.16 -1.18
C PHE A 76 4.94 6.68 -2.57
N THR A 77 4.73 7.96 -2.84
CA THR A 77 4.90 8.54 -4.17
C THR A 77 6.24 9.24 -4.28
N ALA A 78 6.95 8.99 -5.36
CA ALA A 78 8.10 9.78 -5.76
C ALA A 78 7.69 11.24 -6.01
N ALA A 79 8.65 12.13 -5.85
CA ALA A 79 8.51 13.53 -6.19
C ALA A 79 9.56 13.90 -7.22
N SER A 80 9.18 14.71 -8.20
CA SER A 80 10.09 15.18 -9.24
C SER A 80 10.07 16.71 -9.36
N THR A 81 11.12 17.25 -9.97
CA THR A 81 11.17 18.63 -10.44
C THR A 81 11.81 18.65 -11.82
N VAL A 82 11.26 19.48 -12.71
CA VAL A 82 11.87 19.77 -14.01
C VAL A 82 12.77 20.99 -13.84
N LEU A 83 14.04 20.82 -14.20
CA LEU A 83 15.03 21.88 -14.24
C LEU A 83 15.10 22.43 -15.66
N CYS A 84 14.97 23.74 -15.79
CA CYS A 84 15.09 24.43 -17.06
C CYS A 84 16.54 24.85 -17.34
N ASP A 85 16.87 24.94 -18.63
CA ASP A 85 18.08 25.63 -19.07
C ASP A 85 17.94 27.16 -18.95
N THR A 86 19.00 27.89 -19.27
CA THR A 86 19.05 29.36 -19.21
C THR A 86 18.12 30.05 -20.21
N ASP A 87 17.59 29.32 -21.18
CA ASP A 87 16.58 29.80 -22.13
C ASP A 87 15.15 29.40 -21.71
N ASP A 88 14.97 28.98 -20.45
CA ASP A 88 13.71 28.51 -19.85
C ASP A 88 13.12 27.26 -20.54
N ARG A 89 13.95 26.42 -21.17
CA ARG A 89 13.50 25.15 -21.77
C ARG A 89 13.70 23.99 -20.79
N PRO A 90 12.72 23.09 -20.62
CA PRO A 90 12.90 21.85 -19.86
C PRO A 90 14.15 21.08 -20.31
N ALA A 91 15.02 20.73 -19.36
CA ALA A 91 16.32 20.14 -19.66
C ALA A 91 16.57 18.83 -18.92
N LEU A 92 16.26 18.79 -17.62
CA LEU A 92 16.52 17.64 -16.78
C LEU A 92 15.39 17.47 -15.77
N GLU A 93 14.77 16.29 -15.74
CA GLU A 93 13.87 15.92 -14.66
C GLU A 93 14.68 15.20 -13.58
N VAL A 94 14.60 15.69 -12.33
CA VAL A 94 15.22 15.03 -11.17
C VAL A 94 14.12 14.43 -10.32
N THR A 95 14.25 13.13 -10.02
CA THR A 95 13.28 12.35 -9.27
C THR A 95 13.88 11.86 -7.96
N VAL A 96 13.09 11.94 -6.90
CA VAL A 96 13.42 11.43 -5.57
C VAL A 96 12.36 10.43 -5.14
N CYS A 97 12.79 9.23 -4.80
CA CYS A 97 11.89 8.23 -4.20
C CYS A 97 11.69 8.46 -2.70
N PRO A 98 10.56 8.00 -2.13
CA PRO A 98 10.35 7.92 -0.69
C PRO A 98 11.44 7.12 0.04
N PRO A 99 11.60 7.32 1.37
CA PRO A 99 10.86 8.27 2.21
C PRO A 99 11.33 9.72 2.04
N HIS A 100 10.51 10.68 2.47
CA HIS A 100 10.84 12.13 2.51
C HIS A 100 11.04 12.83 1.16
N ALA A 101 10.56 12.24 0.05
CA ALA A 101 10.62 12.85 -1.28
C ALA A 101 9.99 14.26 -1.34
N ARG A 102 8.82 14.43 -0.72
CA ARG A 102 8.06 15.70 -0.71
C ARG A 102 8.79 16.86 -0.04
N THR A 103 9.63 16.58 0.96
CA THR A 103 10.34 17.62 1.74
C THR A 103 11.77 17.85 1.27
N ALA A 104 12.23 17.08 0.28
CA ALA A 104 13.53 17.29 -0.32
C ALA A 104 13.54 18.54 -1.21
N LYS A 105 14.74 19.06 -1.47
CA LYS A 105 15.01 20.15 -2.41
C LYS A 105 16.18 19.76 -3.30
N VAL A 106 16.14 20.22 -4.54
CA VAL A 106 17.24 20.08 -5.50
C VAL A 106 17.91 21.44 -5.63
N THR A 107 19.19 21.54 -5.33
CA THR A 107 19.99 22.75 -5.56
C THR A 107 20.92 22.50 -6.72
N VAL A 108 20.89 23.42 -7.69
CA VAL A 108 21.74 23.44 -8.88
C VAL A 108 22.72 24.59 -8.73
N ALA A 109 24.01 24.31 -8.88
CA ALA A 109 25.04 25.34 -8.96
C ALA A 109 25.85 25.18 -10.25
N ALA A 110 26.27 26.31 -10.82
CA ALA A 110 27.21 26.28 -11.94
C ALA A 110 28.56 25.71 -11.48
N ASP A 111 29.17 24.87 -12.31
CA ASP A 111 30.46 24.23 -12.07
C ASP A 111 31.34 24.47 -13.30
N GLY A 112 31.65 25.74 -13.54
CA GLY A 112 32.28 26.20 -14.77
C GLY A 112 31.28 26.51 -15.89
N ASP A 113 31.77 26.51 -17.14
CA ASP A 113 31.02 27.03 -18.29
C ASP A 113 29.98 26.06 -18.86
N ARG A 114 30.28 24.76 -18.85
CA ARG A 114 29.44 23.73 -19.47
C ARG A 114 28.93 22.69 -18.48
N HIS A 115 29.41 22.75 -17.24
CA HIS A 115 29.07 21.79 -16.22
C HIS A 115 28.34 22.44 -15.04
N PHE A 116 27.63 21.62 -14.28
CA PHE A 116 26.91 22.02 -13.10
C PHE A 116 27.01 20.93 -12.03
N SER A 117 26.62 21.27 -10.80
CA SER A 117 26.42 20.31 -9.74
C SER A 117 24.96 20.28 -9.31
N ILE A 118 24.54 19.11 -8.82
CA ILE A 118 23.25 18.90 -8.16
C ILE A 118 23.51 18.43 -6.73
N THR A 119 22.85 19.09 -5.78
CA THR A 119 22.73 18.61 -4.41
C THR A 119 21.25 18.36 -4.10
N VAL A 120 20.91 17.18 -3.61
CA VAL A 120 19.56 16.85 -3.13
C VAL A 120 19.61 16.65 -1.62
N ALA A 121 18.92 17.52 -0.90
CA ALA A 121 18.94 17.56 0.57
C ALA A 121 17.54 17.72 1.15
N GLY A 122 17.35 17.34 2.41
CA GLY A 122 16.10 17.57 3.12
C GLY A 122 16.04 16.93 4.50
N PRO A 123 15.01 17.26 5.31
CA PRO A 123 14.87 16.69 6.65
C PRO A 123 14.75 15.17 6.62
N GLY A 124 15.54 14.48 7.46
CA GLY A 124 15.42 13.04 7.68
C GLY A 124 15.99 12.15 6.58
N ARG A 125 16.72 12.71 5.62
CA ARG A 125 17.40 11.96 4.55
C ARG A 125 18.89 12.30 4.48
N PRO A 126 19.75 11.37 4.01
CA PRO A 126 21.10 11.73 3.61
C PRO A 126 21.07 12.62 2.36
N ASP A 127 22.04 13.52 2.30
CA ASP A 127 22.25 14.37 1.14
C ASP A 127 22.87 13.53 0.00
N ALA A 128 22.49 13.87 -1.23
CA ALA A 128 23.09 13.32 -2.44
C ALA A 128 23.76 14.46 -3.21
N GLU A 129 24.99 14.27 -3.66
CA GLU A 129 25.72 15.28 -4.41
C GLU A 129 26.37 14.68 -5.64
N ALA A 130 26.23 15.35 -6.78
CA ALA A 130 26.94 15.02 -8.01
C ALA A 130 27.44 16.31 -8.67
N ARG A 131 28.71 16.33 -9.07
CA ARG A 131 29.41 17.50 -9.63
C ARG A 131 29.83 17.28 -11.07
N GLY A 132 30.24 18.34 -11.76
CA GLY A 132 30.74 18.24 -13.13
C GLY A 132 29.75 17.56 -14.07
N LEU A 133 28.45 17.79 -13.92
CA LEU A 133 27.36 17.21 -14.71
C LEU A 133 27.15 17.99 -16.01
N SER A 134 26.75 17.32 -17.08
CA SER A 134 26.53 17.92 -18.41
C SER A 134 25.12 17.65 -18.94
N LEU A 135 24.56 18.61 -19.69
CA LEU A 135 23.34 18.43 -20.50
C LEU A 135 23.64 17.93 -21.92
N ASP A 136 24.91 17.91 -22.33
CA ASP A 136 25.32 17.46 -23.66
C ASP A 136 25.16 15.93 -23.79
N PRO A 137 24.35 15.43 -24.75
CA PRO A 137 24.17 14.01 -24.97
C PRO A 137 25.45 13.20 -25.24
N LEU A 138 26.52 13.86 -25.70
CA LEU A 138 27.80 13.24 -26.07
C LEU A 138 28.88 13.36 -24.99
N ASP A 139 28.61 14.09 -23.90
CA ASP A 139 29.57 14.26 -22.80
C ASP A 139 29.56 13.03 -21.88
N GLU A 140 30.73 12.52 -21.50
CA GLU A 140 30.86 11.38 -20.57
C GLU A 140 30.25 11.66 -19.19
N ARG A 141 30.09 12.94 -18.86
CA ARG A 141 29.45 13.42 -17.64
C ARG A 141 27.96 13.73 -17.81
N ARG A 142 27.30 13.14 -18.81
CA ARG A 142 25.86 13.33 -19.04
C ARG A 142 25.07 13.08 -17.76
N ALA A 143 24.26 14.05 -17.36
CA ALA A 143 23.74 14.13 -16.00
C ALA A 143 22.88 12.93 -15.57
N ASP A 144 22.01 12.44 -16.46
CA ASP A 144 21.18 11.25 -16.24
C ASP A 144 22.04 9.99 -16.04
N GLN A 145 23.09 9.81 -16.84
CA GLN A 145 24.01 8.67 -16.74
C GLN A 145 24.84 8.72 -15.46
N VAL A 146 25.41 9.89 -15.13
CA VAL A 146 26.21 10.04 -13.90
C VAL A 146 25.36 9.76 -12.67
N LEU A 147 24.14 10.31 -12.61
CA LEU A 147 23.22 10.07 -11.48
C LEU A 147 22.73 8.62 -11.44
N TYR A 148 22.51 8.00 -12.59
CA TYR A 148 22.18 6.57 -12.67
C TYR A 148 23.32 5.69 -12.14
N THR A 149 24.56 5.92 -12.58
CA THR A 149 25.73 5.13 -12.13
C THR A 149 26.05 5.38 -10.66
N ALA A 150 25.86 6.61 -10.18
CA ALA A 150 26.06 6.98 -8.79
C ALA A 150 24.86 6.63 -7.88
N TYR A 151 23.83 5.97 -8.40
CA TYR A 151 22.62 5.68 -7.62
C TYR A 151 22.94 4.87 -6.36
N GLU A 152 22.43 5.35 -5.23
CA GLU A 152 22.47 4.64 -3.96
C GLU A 152 21.04 4.52 -3.40
N GLN A 153 20.68 3.34 -2.93
CA GLN A 153 19.34 3.07 -2.38
C GLN A 153 18.92 4.04 -1.25
N ARG A 154 19.88 4.52 -0.44
CA ARG A 154 19.63 5.43 0.70
C ARG A 154 19.29 6.86 0.27
N THR A 155 19.87 7.34 -0.82
CA THR A 155 19.60 8.67 -1.37
C THR A 155 18.46 8.63 -2.39
N ALA A 156 18.36 7.55 -3.16
CA ALA A 156 17.29 7.25 -4.11
C ALA A 156 16.97 8.42 -5.06
N VAL A 157 18.02 9.02 -5.62
CA VAL A 157 17.94 10.11 -6.59
C VAL A 157 18.24 9.55 -7.98
N THR A 158 17.39 9.85 -8.94
CA THR A 158 17.61 9.60 -10.36
C THR A 158 17.32 10.85 -11.17
N ALA A 159 17.76 10.87 -12.43
CA ALA A 159 17.39 11.93 -13.35
C ALA A 159 17.17 11.40 -14.76
N ARG A 160 16.40 12.15 -15.54
CA ARG A 160 16.11 11.89 -16.94
C ARG A 160 16.35 13.15 -17.74
N LEU A 161 17.21 13.05 -18.76
CA LEU A 161 17.42 14.14 -19.70
C LEU A 161 16.15 14.34 -20.55
N LEU A 162 15.70 15.58 -20.67
CA LEU A 162 14.52 15.93 -21.45
C LEU A 162 14.95 16.43 -22.85
N PRO A 163 14.27 15.97 -23.92
CA PRO A 163 14.57 16.40 -25.28
C PRO A 163 14.37 17.91 -25.42
N SER A 164 15.12 18.53 -26.34
CA SER A 164 14.88 19.92 -26.70
C SER A 164 13.94 19.97 -27.90
N ASP A 165 12.79 20.60 -27.74
CA ASP A 165 11.80 20.77 -28.81
C ASP A 165 12.25 21.81 -29.87
N ARG A 166 13.39 22.48 -29.65
CA ARG A 166 13.93 23.52 -30.54
C ARG A 166 15.45 23.41 -30.65
N PRO A 167 16.04 23.52 -31.85
CA PRO A 167 17.49 23.59 -31.98
C PRO A 167 18.02 24.83 -31.26
N GLY A 168 18.90 24.62 -30.28
CA GLY A 168 19.58 25.70 -29.56
C GLY A 168 20.84 26.16 -30.30
N HIS A 169 21.23 27.41 -30.09
CA HIS A 169 22.54 27.92 -30.49
C HIS A 169 23.51 27.77 -29.31
N GLY A 170 24.42 26.79 -29.40
CA GLY A 170 25.47 26.56 -28.40
C GLY A 170 25.11 25.53 -27.30
N PRO A 171 26.04 25.26 -26.36
CA PRO A 171 25.85 24.26 -25.32
C PRO A 171 24.77 24.69 -24.32
N ARG A 172 23.82 23.80 -24.02
CA ARG A 172 22.74 24.04 -23.04
C ARG A 172 23.33 24.17 -21.63
N ARG A 173 22.91 25.19 -20.89
CA ARG A 173 23.32 25.43 -19.49
C ARG A 173 22.11 25.36 -18.58
N LEU A 174 22.18 24.64 -17.46
CA LEU A 174 21.09 24.67 -16.47
C LEU A 174 21.04 26.01 -15.74
N SER A 175 19.81 26.46 -15.46
CA SER A 175 19.57 27.59 -14.57
C SER A 175 19.92 27.23 -13.11
N PRO A 176 20.88 27.91 -12.46
CA PRO A 176 21.18 27.69 -11.05
C PRO A 176 20.00 28.06 -10.15
N GLY A 177 19.89 27.41 -8.99
CA GLY A 177 18.84 27.72 -8.01
C GLY A 177 18.48 26.55 -7.12
N THR A 178 17.49 26.77 -6.26
CA THR A 178 16.92 25.72 -5.41
C THR A 178 15.47 25.47 -5.79
N PHE A 179 15.15 24.21 -6.09
CA PHE A 179 13.89 23.75 -6.64
C PHE A 179 13.18 22.83 -5.65
N VAL A 180 11.86 23.00 -5.54
CA VAL A 180 10.99 22.16 -4.71
C VAL A 180 10.45 21.03 -5.56
N LEU A 181 10.52 19.79 -5.05
CA LEU A 181 9.93 18.65 -5.74
C LEU A 181 8.42 18.57 -5.50
N ARG A 182 7.69 18.10 -6.51
CA ARG A 182 6.24 17.89 -6.45
C ARG A 182 5.94 16.40 -6.49
N PRO A 183 5.24 15.84 -5.48
CA PRO A 183 4.83 14.44 -5.52
C PRO A 183 3.77 14.22 -6.60
N ALA A 184 3.86 13.10 -7.29
CA ALA A 184 2.87 12.71 -8.29
C ALA A 184 1.63 12.09 -7.62
N MET A 185 0.44 12.32 -8.19
CA MET A 185 -0.79 11.64 -7.76
C MET A 185 -0.83 10.22 -8.33
N VAL A 186 -0.95 9.22 -7.47
CA VAL A 186 -0.98 7.80 -7.86
C VAL A 186 -2.17 7.09 -7.24
N SER A 187 -2.90 6.35 -8.07
CA SER A 187 -3.94 5.42 -7.61
C SER A 187 -3.28 4.15 -7.05
N LEU A 188 -3.28 3.98 -5.73
CA LEU A 188 -2.59 2.87 -5.08
C LEU A 188 -3.55 1.70 -4.82
N ALA A 189 -3.31 0.54 -5.45
CA ALA A 189 -4.19 -0.64 -5.35
C ALA A 189 -4.47 -1.05 -3.89
N ALA A 190 -3.46 -1.02 -3.02
CA ALA A 190 -3.65 -1.29 -1.59
C ALA A 190 -4.73 -0.42 -0.97
N GLN A 191 -4.71 0.89 -1.25
CA GLN A 191 -5.67 1.84 -0.70
C GLN A 191 -7.05 1.67 -1.33
N THR A 192 -7.11 1.40 -2.64
CA THR A 192 -8.36 1.04 -3.31
C THR A 192 -9.00 -0.16 -2.62
N GLY A 193 -8.26 -1.26 -2.44
CA GLY A 193 -8.74 -2.47 -1.77
C GLY A 193 -9.20 -2.25 -0.33
N MET A 194 -8.47 -1.43 0.44
CA MET A 194 -8.89 -1.02 1.79
C MET A 194 -10.24 -0.28 1.77
N ILE A 195 -10.44 0.64 0.81
CA ILE A 195 -11.63 1.49 0.72
C ILE A 195 -12.84 0.68 0.26
N THR A 196 -12.66 -0.16 -0.75
CA THR A 196 -13.75 -0.91 -1.40
C THR A 196 -14.20 -2.12 -0.60
N TYR A 197 -13.34 -2.69 0.23
CA TYR A 197 -13.66 -3.88 1.02
C TYR A 197 -14.94 -3.73 1.88
N PRO A 198 -15.07 -2.70 2.74
CA PRO A 198 -16.28 -2.53 3.55
C PRO A 198 -17.51 -2.15 2.71
N MET A 199 -17.35 -1.58 1.51
CA MET A 199 -18.46 -1.30 0.59
C MET A 199 -19.05 -2.61 0.04
N ALA A 200 -18.18 -3.49 -0.48
CA ALA A 200 -18.58 -4.81 -0.96
C ALA A 200 -19.11 -5.70 0.18
N GLY A 201 -18.54 -5.58 1.38
CA GLY A 201 -19.03 -6.28 2.57
C GLY A 201 -20.43 -5.84 2.99
N LEU A 202 -20.77 -4.54 2.91
CA LEU A 202 -22.14 -4.07 3.15
C LEU A 202 -23.12 -4.66 2.12
N ALA A 203 -22.70 -4.77 0.86
CA ALA A 203 -23.51 -5.39 -0.18
C ALA A 203 -23.80 -6.86 0.13
N ARG A 204 -22.79 -7.62 0.58
CA ARG A 204 -22.97 -8.99 1.03
C ARG A 204 -23.94 -9.06 2.21
N LEU A 205 -23.73 -8.23 3.24
CA LEU A 205 -24.59 -8.21 4.41
C LEU A 205 -26.05 -7.89 4.07
N ALA A 206 -26.28 -6.97 3.13
CA ALA A 206 -27.62 -6.61 2.65
C ALA A 206 -28.35 -7.79 1.98
N ARG A 207 -27.61 -8.65 1.29
CA ARG A 207 -28.15 -9.86 0.64
C ARG A 207 -28.41 -10.98 1.65
N GLU A 208 -27.46 -11.22 2.56
CA GLU A 208 -27.53 -12.33 3.52
C GLU A 208 -28.47 -12.05 4.69
N ARG A 209 -28.55 -10.79 5.12
CA ARG A 209 -29.35 -10.35 6.28
C ARG A 209 -30.09 -9.04 5.99
N PRO A 210 -31.13 -9.09 5.14
CA PRO A 210 -31.92 -7.90 4.79
C PRO A 210 -32.65 -7.28 5.99
N ASP A 211 -32.83 -8.01 7.10
CA ASP A 211 -33.37 -7.52 8.37
C ASP A 211 -32.41 -6.55 9.09
N VAL A 212 -31.10 -6.74 8.92
CA VAL A 212 -30.06 -5.91 9.55
C VAL A 212 -29.72 -4.68 8.72
N VAL A 213 -29.91 -4.74 7.41
CA VAL A 213 -29.62 -3.61 6.51
C VAL A 213 -30.93 -2.94 6.10
N PRO A 214 -31.25 -1.72 6.56
CA PRO A 214 -32.51 -1.04 6.25
C PRO A 214 -32.78 -0.87 4.77
N ALA A 215 -34.05 -0.79 4.39
CA ALA A 215 -34.45 -0.61 2.98
C ALA A 215 -33.84 0.64 2.34
N SER A 216 -33.64 1.72 3.09
CA SER A 216 -32.94 2.95 2.64
C SER A 216 -31.48 2.70 2.25
N VAL A 217 -30.78 1.82 2.96
CA VAL A 217 -29.42 1.41 2.65
C VAL A 217 -29.41 0.42 1.48
N ARG A 218 -30.30 -0.59 1.49
CA ARG A 218 -30.36 -1.61 0.44
C ARG A 218 -30.57 -1.04 -0.96
N ARG A 219 -31.33 0.05 -1.09
CA ARG A 219 -31.54 0.75 -2.39
C ARG A 219 -30.25 1.32 -3.01
N ARG A 220 -29.21 1.58 -2.21
CA ARG A 220 -27.92 2.15 -2.66
C ARG A 220 -26.85 1.09 -2.95
N VAL A 221 -27.08 -0.16 -2.53
CA VAL A 221 -26.07 -1.22 -2.58
C VAL A 221 -25.61 -1.56 -4.00
N ALA A 222 -26.52 -1.50 -4.98
CA ALA A 222 -26.16 -1.73 -6.38
C ALA A 222 -25.15 -0.68 -6.88
N ASP A 223 -25.38 0.59 -6.56
CA ASP A 223 -24.47 1.70 -6.92
C ASP A 223 -23.12 1.55 -6.21
N TYR A 224 -23.12 1.06 -4.96
CA TYR A 224 -21.87 0.78 -4.24
C TYR A 224 -21.08 -0.35 -4.90
N LEU A 225 -21.75 -1.41 -5.37
CA LEU A 225 -21.09 -2.51 -6.08
C LEU A 225 -20.52 -2.07 -7.43
N ASP A 226 -21.26 -1.24 -8.19
CA ASP A 226 -20.75 -0.65 -9.44
C ASP A 226 -19.50 0.19 -9.18
N ALA A 227 -19.54 1.05 -8.16
CA ALA A 227 -18.40 1.87 -7.77
C ALA A 227 -17.18 1.03 -7.37
N VAL A 228 -17.40 -0.06 -6.61
CA VAL A 228 -16.35 -1.01 -6.23
C VAL A 228 -15.74 -1.68 -7.47
N ASP A 229 -16.57 -2.22 -8.36
CA ASP A 229 -16.10 -2.90 -9.57
C ASP A 229 -15.27 -1.96 -10.46
N ARG A 230 -15.78 -0.75 -10.71
CA ARG A 230 -15.08 0.29 -11.48
C ARG A 230 -13.75 0.67 -10.85
N ALA A 231 -13.69 0.81 -9.53
CA ALA A 231 -12.46 1.14 -8.82
C ALA A 231 -11.41 0.02 -8.93
N LEU A 232 -11.82 -1.26 -8.82
CA LEU A 232 -10.89 -2.38 -8.96
C LEU A 232 -10.36 -2.51 -10.39
N ARG A 233 -11.19 -2.27 -11.41
CA ARG A 233 -10.80 -2.35 -12.83
C ARG A 233 -9.71 -1.34 -13.22
N VAL A 234 -9.61 -0.21 -12.52
CA VAL A 234 -8.49 0.74 -12.73
C VAL A 234 -7.13 0.08 -12.51
N HIS A 235 -7.09 -0.99 -11.71
CA HIS A 235 -5.88 -1.75 -11.38
C HIS A 235 -5.72 -3.03 -12.23
N ASP A 236 -6.49 -3.22 -13.31
CA ASP A 236 -6.41 -4.45 -14.12
C ASP A 236 -5.04 -4.63 -14.79
N GLU A 237 -4.37 -3.55 -15.21
CA GLU A 237 -3.00 -3.60 -15.77
C GLU A 237 -1.94 -4.00 -14.73
N GLN A 238 -2.24 -3.80 -13.44
CA GLN A 238 -1.36 -4.16 -12.33
C GLN A 238 -1.52 -5.62 -11.90
N TRP A 239 -2.57 -6.31 -12.34
CA TRP A 239 -2.80 -7.72 -12.02
C TRP A 239 -1.79 -8.62 -12.74
N GLY A 240 -1.26 -9.61 -12.04
CA GLY A 240 -0.36 -10.61 -12.59
C GLY A 240 -0.54 -11.98 -11.93
N THR A 241 -0.06 -13.00 -12.62
CA THR A 241 0.03 -14.36 -12.09
C THR A 241 1.40 -14.96 -12.38
N THR A 242 1.89 -15.77 -11.46
CA THR A 242 3.03 -16.65 -11.69
C THR A 242 2.61 -17.87 -12.51
N GLU A 243 3.58 -18.60 -13.07
CA GLU A 243 3.34 -19.84 -13.84
C GLU A 243 2.66 -20.93 -13.00
N ASP A 244 2.94 -20.98 -11.69
CA ASP A 244 2.31 -21.90 -10.74
C ASP A 244 0.95 -21.40 -10.19
N GLY A 245 0.38 -20.36 -10.80
CA GLY A 245 -0.99 -19.92 -10.56
C GLY A 245 -1.19 -19.08 -9.29
N ARG A 246 -0.12 -18.54 -8.69
CA ARG A 246 -0.21 -17.51 -7.64
C ARG A 246 -0.51 -16.16 -8.27
N GLY A 247 -1.41 -15.39 -7.67
CA GLY A 247 -1.85 -14.09 -8.18
C GLY A 247 -1.38 -12.95 -7.29
N PHE A 248 -1.10 -11.80 -7.90
CA PHE A 248 -0.59 -10.62 -7.21
C PHE A 248 -0.97 -9.33 -7.96
N TYR A 249 -0.82 -8.20 -7.29
CA TYR A 249 -0.76 -6.88 -7.93
C TYR A 249 0.69 -6.39 -7.91
N ARG A 250 1.08 -5.60 -8.92
CA ARG A 250 2.40 -4.93 -9.00
C ARG A 250 2.25 -3.45 -9.31
N TRP A 251 3.22 -2.65 -8.92
CA TRP A 251 3.36 -1.31 -9.49
C TRP A 251 3.91 -1.42 -10.90
N LEU A 252 3.39 -0.64 -11.85
CA LEU A 252 3.94 -0.59 -13.20
C LEU A 252 5.33 0.08 -13.21
N PRO A 253 6.20 -0.23 -14.20
CA PRO A 253 7.57 0.30 -14.23
C PRO A 253 7.67 1.84 -14.25
N ASP A 254 6.65 2.50 -14.82
CA ASP A 254 6.54 3.94 -14.99
C ASP A 254 5.82 4.65 -13.81
N GLU A 255 5.27 3.89 -12.86
CA GLU A 255 4.56 4.49 -11.73
C GLU A 255 5.53 5.24 -10.81
N PRO A 256 5.24 6.50 -10.43
CA PRO A 256 6.12 7.30 -9.60
C PRO A 256 5.97 6.92 -8.13
N VAL A 257 6.40 5.71 -7.79
CA VAL A 257 6.36 5.11 -6.45
C VAL A 257 7.70 4.47 -6.12
N SER A 258 7.97 4.24 -4.82
CA SER A 258 9.29 3.74 -4.39
C SER A 258 9.70 2.41 -5.05
N PHE A 259 8.76 1.55 -5.45
CA PHE A 259 9.06 0.20 -5.92
C PHE A 259 8.45 -0.06 -7.30
N ALA A 260 8.47 0.96 -8.17
CA ALA A 260 7.94 0.88 -9.52
C ALA A 260 8.48 -0.37 -10.25
N GLY A 261 7.58 -1.12 -10.88
CA GLY A 261 7.89 -2.37 -11.60
C GLY A 261 8.13 -3.60 -10.72
N ALA A 262 7.83 -3.53 -9.42
CA ALA A 262 7.83 -4.68 -8.51
C ALA A 262 6.42 -5.03 -8.01
N GLU A 263 6.26 -6.27 -7.59
CA GLU A 263 5.07 -6.79 -6.91
C GLU A 263 4.80 -5.99 -5.63
N LEU A 264 3.51 -5.77 -5.32
CA LEU A 264 3.11 -5.18 -4.05
C LEU A 264 3.49 -6.11 -2.87
N PRO A 265 3.68 -5.57 -1.66
CA PRO A 265 3.73 -6.36 -0.44
C PRO A 265 2.51 -7.27 -0.33
N THR A 266 2.67 -8.40 0.39
CA THR A 266 1.60 -9.40 0.54
C THR A 266 0.34 -8.76 1.10
N ASN A 267 0.45 -8.04 2.21
CA ASN A 267 -0.66 -7.32 2.83
C ASN A 267 -1.33 -6.29 1.90
N GLU A 268 -0.56 -5.67 1.00
CA GLU A 268 -1.08 -4.65 0.09
C GLU A 268 -1.92 -5.26 -1.04
N PHE A 269 -1.45 -6.32 -1.71
CA PHE A 269 -2.30 -6.98 -2.70
C PHE A 269 -3.45 -7.77 -2.04
N LEU A 270 -3.29 -8.26 -0.81
CA LEU A 270 -4.39 -8.88 -0.06
C LEU A 270 -5.47 -7.88 0.39
N ALA A 271 -5.16 -6.58 0.46
CA ALA A 271 -6.21 -5.56 0.60
C ALA A 271 -7.19 -5.60 -0.60
N MET A 272 -6.68 -5.77 -1.82
CA MET A 272 -7.52 -6.02 -3.01
C MET A 272 -8.19 -7.40 -2.93
N GLY A 273 -7.46 -8.41 -2.45
CA GLY A 273 -7.97 -9.77 -2.22
C GLY A 273 -9.22 -9.82 -1.37
N ARG A 274 -9.28 -9.05 -0.27
CA ARG A 274 -10.47 -9.00 0.58
C ARG A 274 -11.70 -8.47 -0.16
N THR A 275 -11.53 -7.46 -1.00
CA THR A 275 -12.62 -6.98 -1.86
C THR A 275 -13.01 -8.03 -2.89
N ALA A 276 -12.04 -8.70 -3.52
CA ALA A 276 -12.29 -9.75 -4.50
C ALA A 276 -13.09 -10.92 -3.89
N VAL A 277 -12.82 -11.33 -2.65
CA VAL A 277 -13.62 -12.35 -1.95
C VAL A 277 -15.06 -11.89 -1.76
N GLN A 278 -15.28 -10.64 -1.32
CA GLN A 278 -16.65 -10.10 -1.18
C GLN A 278 -17.38 -10.09 -2.53
N LEU A 279 -16.73 -9.62 -3.60
CA LEU A 279 -17.31 -9.61 -4.94
C LEU A 279 -17.61 -11.01 -5.46
N ALA A 280 -16.70 -11.97 -5.26
CA ALA A 280 -16.89 -13.36 -5.64
C ALA A 280 -18.14 -13.95 -4.99
N VAL A 281 -18.32 -13.70 -3.69
CA VAL A 281 -19.49 -14.17 -2.94
C VAL A 281 -20.77 -13.45 -3.41
N VAL A 282 -20.73 -12.13 -3.60
CA VAL A 282 -21.93 -11.32 -3.89
C VAL A 282 -22.41 -11.44 -5.33
N THR A 283 -21.47 -11.50 -6.29
CA THR A 283 -21.77 -11.50 -7.73
C THR A 283 -21.75 -12.89 -8.34
N GLY A 284 -20.98 -13.82 -7.77
CA GLY A 284 -20.73 -15.14 -8.37
C GLY A 284 -19.85 -15.12 -9.61
N GLU A 285 -19.26 -13.97 -9.97
CA GLU A 285 -18.46 -13.84 -11.18
C GLU A 285 -17.12 -14.58 -11.07
N ALA A 286 -16.82 -15.43 -12.07
CA ALA A 286 -15.63 -16.28 -12.10
C ALA A 286 -14.32 -15.49 -11.93
N ARG A 287 -14.20 -14.31 -12.56
CA ARG A 287 -12.98 -13.48 -12.45
C ARG A 287 -12.61 -13.14 -11.01
N TRP A 288 -13.60 -12.89 -10.15
CA TRP A 288 -13.35 -12.53 -8.75
C TRP A 288 -13.01 -13.76 -7.92
N GLN A 289 -13.62 -14.90 -8.23
CA GLN A 289 -13.27 -16.19 -7.61
C GLN A 289 -11.83 -16.59 -7.96
N GLU A 290 -11.46 -16.49 -9.23
CA GLU A 290 -10.13 -16.81 -9.73
C GLU A 290 -9.06 -15.88 -9.13
N ARG A 291 -9.29 -14.57 -9.12
CA ARG A 291 -8.37 -13.60 -8.50
C ARG A 291 -8.20 -13.85 -6.99
N ALA A 292 -9.31 -14.05 -6.28
CA ALA A 292 -9.27 -14.35 -4.84
C ALA A 292 -8.49 -15.64 -4.57
N ALA A 293 -8.75 -16.72 -5.32
CA ALA A 293 -8.07 -17.99 -5.16
C ALA A 293 -6.57 -17.91 -5.51
N ALA A 294 -6.22 -17.13 -6.55
CA ALA A 294 -4.82 -16.93 -6.93
C ALA A 294 -4.04 -16.15 -5.85
N MET A 295 -4.63 -15.10 -5.25
CA MET A 295 -4.01 -14.39 -4.13
C MET A 295 -3.94 -15.25 -2.86
N ALA A 296 -4.94 -16.11 -2.61
CA ALA A 296 -4.87 -17.09 -1.53
C ALA A 296 -3.72 -18.08 -1.71
N ARG A 297 -3.51 -18.58 -2.94
CA ARG A 297 -2.35 -19.44 -3.26
C ARG A 297 -1.03 -18.70 -3.09
N ALA A 298 -0.98 -17.40 -3.39
CA ALA A 298 0.20 -16.59 -3.16
C ALA A 298 0.58 -16.55 -1.67
N LEU A 299 -0.36 -16.16 -0.80
CA LEU A 299 -0.14 -16.16 0.66
C LEU A 299 0.21 -17.57 1.17
N HIS A 300 -0.56 -18.59 0.78
CA HIS A 300 -0.32 -19.97 1.19
C HIS A 300 1.08 -20.46 0.82
N GLY A 301 1.53 -20.17 -0.41
CA GLY A 301 2.85 -20.58 -0.90
C GLY A 301 4.02 -19.97 -0.12
N ASP A 302 3.80 -18.85 0.57
CA ASP A 302 4.79 -18.18 1.41
C ASP A 302 4.66 -18.50 2.91
N LEU A 303 3.68 -19.31 3.33
CA LEU A 303 3.56 -19.80 4.71
C LEU A 303 4.65 -20.86 5.00
N ALA A 304 5.73 -20.45 5.64
CA ALA A 304 6.75 -21.36 6.16
C ALA A 304 6.29 -21.94 7.51
N VAL A 305 5.90 -23.22 7.53
CA VAL A 305 5.44 -23.91 8.75
C VAL A 305 6.56 -24.74 9.38
N THR A 306 7.02 -24.33 10.57
CA THR A 306 8.03 -25.06 11.35
C THR A 306 7.50 -25.29 12.77
N GLY A 307 7.56 -26.52 13.28
CA GLY A 307 7.07 -26.84 14.63
C GLY A 307 5.58 -26.56 14.85
N GLY A 308 4.79 -26.56 13.76
CA GLY A 308 3.37 -26.22 13.78
C GLY A 308 3.07 -24.72 13.93
N VAL A 309 4.04 -23.85 13.65
CA VAL A 309 3.90 -22.39 13.62
C VAL A 309 4.16 -21.89 12.19
N ALA A 310 3.31 -21.02 11.67
CA ALA A 310 3.52 -20.38 10.37
C ALA A 310 4.28 -19.05 10.51
N ALA A 311 5.20 -18.76 9.60
CA ALA A 311 5.74 -17.42 9.38
C ALA A 311 5.70 -17.11 7.90
N TRP A 312 5.57 -15.84 7.53
CA TRP A 312 5.57 -15.40 6.14
C TRP A 312 6.28 -14.05 6.00
N PRO A 313 6.86 -13.77 4.81
CA PRO A 313 7.56 -12.53 4.54
C PRO A 313 6.59 -11.39 4.22
N TYR A 314 7.03 -10.15 4.49
CA TYR A 314 6.31 -8.93 4.13
C TYR A 314 6.17 -8.77 2.60
N TRP A 315 7.25 -9.04 1.88
CA TRP A 315 7.27 -9.10 0.42
C TRP A 315 7.05 -10.54 -0.03
N PRO A 316 6.25 -10.80 -1.09
CA PRO A 316 6.06 -12.15 -1.57
C PRO A 316 7.40 -12.79 -1.95
N GLY A 317 7.61 -14.06 -1.59
CA GLY A 317 8.90 -14.75 -1.75
C GLY A 317 9.34 -14.87 -3.23
N PHE A 318 8.39 -14.79 -4.14
CA PHE A 318 8.64 -14.74 -5.59
C PHE A 318 8.95 -13.33 -6.12
N GLY A 319 8.67 -12.28 -5.35
CA GLY A 319 8.72 -10.90 -5.80
C GLY A 319 10.13 -10.32 -5.93
N ARG A 320 10.25 -9.27 -6.75
CA ARG A 320 11.52 -8.60 -7.04
C ARG A 320 12.12 -7.91 -5.83
N VAL A 321 11.32 -7.29 -4.96
CA VAL A 321 11.84 -6.66 -3.73
C VAL A 321 12.40 -7.70 -2.76
N TYR A 322 11.74 -8.87 -2.66
CA TYR A 322 12.24 -9.98 -1.85
C TYR A 322 13.60 -10.47 -2.35
N ARG A 323 13.79 -10.54 -3.67
CA ARG A 323 15.03 -11.04 -4.30
C ARG A 323 16.12 -9.97 -4.50
N GLY A 324 15.74 -8.70 -4.51
CA GLY A 324 16.60 -7.60 -4.95
C GLY A 324 16.84 -7.60 -6.47
N TRP A 325 17.43 -6.52 -6.96
CA TRP A 325 17.87 -6.40 -8.36
C TRP A 325 19.08 -5.48 -8.51
N GLN A 326 19.78 -5.64 -9.63
CA GLN A 326 20.98 -4.89 -10.00
C GLN A 326 20.72 -4.03 -11.25
N PRO A 327 21.48 -2.95 -11.43
CA PRO A 327 21.34 -2.12 -12.61
C PRO A 327 21.86 -2.86 -13.84
N THR A 328 21.15 -2.72 -14.95
CA THR A 328 21.43 -3.35 -16.25
C THR A 328 22.10 -2.39 -17.24
N GLY A 329 22.15 -1.11 -16.88
CA GLY A 329 22.70 -0.02 -17.70
C GLY A 329 21.63 0.87 -18.33
N SER A 330 20.34 0.56 -18.13
CA SER A 330 19.23 1.39 -18.57
C SER A 330 17.99 1.18 -17.69
N PRO A 331 17.29 2.24 -17.26
CA PRO A 331 16.04 2.10 -16.49
C PRO A 331 14.99 1.20 -17.18
N LYS A 332 14.94 1.23 -18.51
CA LYS A 332 14.02 0.41 -19.32
C LYS A 332 14.24 -1.08 -19.10
N THR A 333 15.49 -1.51 -18.98
CA THR A 333 15.86 -2.92 -18.78
C THR A 333 15.99 -3.28 -17.29
N ASP A 334 16.12 -2.29 -16.40
CA ASP A 334 16.00 -2.48 -14.96
C ASP A 334 14.58 -2.80 -14.54
N GLY A 335 13.58 -2.50 -15.37
CA GLY A 335 12.17 -2.68 -15.05
C GLY A 335 11.71 -1.76 -13.92
N SER A 336 12.34 -0.59 -13.75
CA SER A 336 11.92 0.48 -12.84
C SER A 336 12.49 1.81 -13.33
N ASP A 337 11.64 2.79 -13.61
CA ASP A 337 12.10 4.10 -14.10
C ASP A 337 12.73 4.97 -13.00
N VAL A 338 12.56 4.58 -11.74
CA VAL A 338 12.95 5.39 -10.57
C VAL A 338 13.96 4.71 -9.64
N ARG A 339 14.19 3.39 -9.79
CA ARG A 339 15.18 2.64 -9.00
C ARG A 339 15.99 1.66 -9.86
N PRO A 340 17.21 2.03 -10.27
CA PRO A 340 18.11 1.15 -11.00
C PRO A 340 18.48 -0.13 -10.24
N SER A 341 18.55 -0.06 -8.92
CA SER A 341 18.90 -1.21 -8.07
C SER A 341 18.20 -1.18 -6.72
N TYR A 342 18.11 -2.34 -6.10
CA TYR A 342 17.57 -2.49 -4.75
C TYR A 342 18.08 -3.77 -4.08
N ARG A 343 18.44 -3.67 -2.80
CA ARG A 343 18.85 -4.82 -2.00
C ARG A 343 17.64 -5.69 -1.64
N ALA A 344 17.84 -7.00 -1.62
CA ALA A 344 16.84 -7.96 -1.18
C ALA A 344 16.28 -7.63 0.22
N VAL A 345 14.97 -7.75 0.39
CA VAL A 345 14.28 -7.56 1.68
C VAL A 345 13.46 -8.79 2.00
N THR A 346 13.98 -9.63 2.90
CA THR A 346 13.39 -10.93 3.27
C THR A 346 12.84 -10.94 4.70
N VAL A 347 12.49 -9.77 5.23
CA VAL A 347 11.98 -9.65 6.61
C VAL A 347 10.59 -10.28 6.74
N PRO A 348 10.26 -10.88 7.89
CA PRO A 348 8.91 -11.35 8.16
C PRO A 348 7.90 -10.21 8.14
N GLU A 349 6.63 -10.56 7.91
CA GLU A 349 5.51 -9.64 8.03
C GLU A 349 5.45 -9.03 9.44
N ASP A 350 5.16 -7.73 9.52
CA ASP A 350 5.00 -7.07 10.81
C ASP A 350 3.58 -7.24 11.35
N VAL A 351 3.43 -7.25 12.67
CA VAL A 351 2.15 -7.54 13.32
C VAL A 351 1.08 -6.48 13.05
N THR A 352 1.41 -5.32 12.47
CA THR A 352 0.44 -4.26 12.14
C THR A 352 -0.10 -4.37 10.72
N HIS A 353 0.70 -4.85 9.78
CA HIS A 353 0.26 -5.12 8.41
C HIS A 353 -0.33 -6.53 8.28
N ALA A 354 0.14 -7.50 9.08
CA ALA A 354 -0.44 -8.84 9.21
C ALA A 354 -1.95 -8.84 9.50
N LEU A 355 -2.51 -7.75 10.06
CA LEU A 355 -3.95 -7.60 10.25
C LEU A 355 -4.75 -7.83 8.96
N ILE A 356 -4.21 -7.37 7.82
CA ILE A 356 -4.84 -7.51 6.51
C ILE A 356 -4.78 -8.96 6.04
N ASP A 357 -3.64 -9.61 6.23
CA ASP A 357 -3.43 -11.01 5.86
C ASP A 357 -4.34 -11.93 6.65
N LEU A 358 -4.45 -11.71 7.97
CA LEU A 358 -5.30 -12.48 8.87
C LEU A 358 -6.79 -12.33 8.53
N ASP A 359 -7.22 -11.10 8.22
CA ASP A 359 -8.58 -10.79 7.80
C ASP A 359 -8.88 -11.46 6.45
N PHE A 360 -7.97 -11.36 5.47
CA PHE A 360 -8.09 -12.06 4.19
C PHE A 360 -8.14 -13.58 4.35
N LEU A 361 -7.23 -14.17 5.12
CA LEU A 361 -7.11 -15.61 5.34
C LEU A 361 -8.38 -16.16 6.02
N CYS A 362 -8.89 -15.48 7.04
CA CYS A 362 -10.16 -15.87 7.68
C CYS A 362 -11.34 -15.71 6.73
N LEU A 363 -11.42 -14.58 6.02
CA LEU A 363 -12.50 -14.29 5.09
C LEU A 363 -12.55 -15.29 3.94
N TYR A 364 -11.41 -15.60 3.34
CA TYR A 364 -11.30 -16.58 2.24
C TYR A 364 -11.66 -17.98 2.71
N HIS A 365 -11.12 -18.43 3.86
CA HIS A 365 -11.39 -19.76 4.39
C HIS A 365 -12.88 -19.98 4.70
N ASP A 366 -13.59 -18.93 5.10
CA ASP A 366 -15.03 -18.99 5.42
C ASP A 366 -15.94 -18.73 4.21
N ALA A 367 -15.40 -18.23 3.10
CA ALA A 367 -16.19 -17.77 1.97
C ALA A 367 -16.81 -18.96 1.19
N PRO A 368 -18.15 -18.98 1.02
CA PRO A 368 -18.79 -20.04 0.25
C PRO A 368 -18.47 -19.92 -1.24
N GLY A 369 -18.34 -21.06 -1.91
CA GLY A 369 -18.15 -21.13 -3.37
C GLY A 369 -16.72 -20.86 -3.86
N LEU A 370 -15.77 -20.58 -2.96
CA LEU A 370 -14.35 -20.52 -3.30
C LEU A 370 -13.67 -21.89 -3.12
N PRO A 371 -12.66 -22.22 -3.95
CA PRO A 371 -11.92 -23.47 -3.79
C PRO A 371 -11.08 -23.45 -2.50
N GLU A 372 -10.95 -24.61 -1.86
CA GLU A 372 -10.09 -24.75 -0.68
C GLU A 372 -8.63 -24.47 -1.04
N VAL A 373 -8.02 -23.52 -0.31
CA VAL A 373 -6.59 -23.20 -0.39
C VAL A 373 -5.94 -23.31 0.98
N PHE A 374 -6.60 -22.77 2.03
CA PHE A 374 -6.15 -22.91 3.41
C PHE A 374 -6.89 -24.05 4.09
N THR A 375 -6.15 -25.06 4.51
CA THR A 375 -6.67 -26.18 5.28
C THR A 375 -6.86 -25.80 6.75
N ARG A 376 -7.60 -26.62 7.51
CA ARG A 376 -7.67 -26.46 8.98
C ARG A 376 -6.30 -26.54 9.68
N ALA A 377 -5.32 -27.22 9.08
CA ALA A 377 -3.97 -27.29 9.64
C ALA A 377 -3.24 -25.95 9.51
N ASP A 378 -3.40 -25.28 8.36
CA ASP A 378 -2.81 -23.97 8.11
C ASP A 378 -3.38 -22.92 9.06
N MET A 379 -4.72 -22.92 9.24
CA MET A 379 -5.37 -22.01 10.19
C MET A 379 -4.89 -22.22 11.63
N ARG A 380 -4.61 -23.46 12.03
CA ARG A 380 -4.00 -23.77 13.34
C ARG A 380 -2.55 -23.31 13.41
N ALA A 381 -1.78 -23.45 12.34
CA ALA A 381 -0.40 -22.99 12.30
C ALA A 381 -0.30 -21.47 12.46
N VAL A 382 -1.17 -20.71 11.77
CA VAL A 382 -1.28 -19.24 11.90
C VAL A 382 -1.76 -18.84 13.31
N ALA A 383 -2.70 -19.58 13.90
CA ALA A 383 -3.10 -19.35 15.28
C ALA A 383 -1.95 -19.60 16.29
N ASN A 384 -1.10 -20.59 16.02
CA ASN A 384 0.09 -20.85 16.83
C ASN A 384 1.17 -19.77 16.65
N THR A 385 1.24 -19.12 15.49
CA THR A 385 2.10 -17.95 15.25
C THR A 385 1.83 -16.87 16.29
N PHE A 386 0.55 -16.56 16.53
CA PHE A 386 0.19 -15.60 17.57
C PHE A 386 0.70 -16.05 18.95
N THR A 387 0.37 -17.29 19.33
CA THR A 387 0.57 -17.73 20.72
C THR A 387 2.01 -18.07 21.06
N ARG A 388 2.84 -18.40 20.05
CA ARG A 388 4.22 -18.89 20.23
C ARG A 388 5.29 -17.94 19.69
N ASN A 389 5.02 -17.21 18.60
CA ASN A 389 5.99 -16.29 18.00
C ASN A 389 5.66 -14.84 18.33
N ALA A 390 4.47 -14.37 17.94
CA ALA A 390 4.12 -12.96 18.01
C ALA A 390 3.95 -12.45 19.45
N VAL A 391 3.67 -13.32 20.44
CA VAL A 391 3.58 -12.92 21.85
C VAL A 391 4.83 -13.33 22.62
N ASP A 392 5.63 -12.35 23.03
CA ASP A 392 6.70 -12.50 24.00
C ASP A 392 6.13 -12.63 25.42
N ARG A 393 6.48 -13.72 26.11
CA ARG A 393 6.10 -14.01 27.50
C ARG A 393 7.25 -13.87 28.50
N GLY A 394 8.45 -13.49 28.05
CA GLY A 394 9.65 -13.38 28.89
C GLY A 394 9.70 -12.15 29.80
N GLY A 395 8.64 -11.34 29.84
CA GLY A 395 8.54 -10.12 30.66
C GLY A 395 7.55 -10.25 31.82
N ARG A 396 7.39 -9.15 32.60
CA ARG A 396 6.38 -9.07 33.68
C ARG A 396 4.94 -9.27 33.20
N ALA A 397 4.68 -8.91 31.93
CA ALA A 397 3.40 -9.12 31.25
C ALA A 397 3.66 -9.53 29.80
N PRO A 398 2.80 -10.38 29.19
CA PRO A 398 2.89 -10.70 27.78
C PRO A 398 2.82 -9.45 26.90
N ARG A 399 3.60 -9.42 25.83
CA ARG A 399 3.56 -8.35 24.81
C ARG A 399 3.67 -8.91 23.41
N LEU A 400 3.06 -8.23 22.44
CA LEU A 400 3.36 -8.42 21.03
C LEU A 400 4.82 -8.07 20.74
N ARG A 401 5.44 -8.89 19.89
CA ARG A 401 6.63 -8.58 19.10
C ARG A 401 6.24 -7.75 17.88
N HIS A 402 7.25 -7.21 17.20
CA HIS A 402 7.07 -6.43 15.98
C HIS A 402 6.65 -7.27 14.78
N ASP A 403 7.04 -8.56 14.72
CA ASP A 403 6.80 -9.40 13.55
C ASP A 403 6.25 -10.80 13.90
N VAL A 404 5.82 -11.51 12.86
CA VAL A 404 5.29 -12.87 12.94
C VAL A 404 6.37 -13.96 12.99
N GLY A 405 7.63 -13.58 12.76
CA GLY A 405 8.77 -14.51 12.71
C GLY A 405 9.26 -14.98 14.08
N GLY A 406 8.96 -14.24 15.15
CA GLY A 406 9.28 -14.62 16.53
C GLY A 406 10.61 -14.07 17.06
N GLU A 407 11.49 -13.63 16.17
CA GLU A 407 12.77 -12.97 16.51
C GLU A 407 12.68 -11.44 16.55
N GLY A 408 11.51 -10.89 16.18
CA GLY A 408 11.27 -9.46 16.21
C GLY A 408 11.49 -8.81 17.57
N ARG A 409 11.89 -7.53 17.52
CA ARG A 409 11.95 -6.64 18.69
C ARG A 409 10.60 -6.63 19.42
N ARG A 410 10.61 -6.24 20.70
CA ARG A 410 9.36 -5.95 21.42
C ARG A 410 8.57 -4.85 20.71
N GLY A 411 7.26 -5.08 20.60
CA GLY A 411 6.32 -4.12 20.02
C GLY A 411 6.12 -2.90 20.91
N THR A 412 5.91 -1.76 20.26
CA THR A 412 5.44 -0.48 20.77
C THR A 412 4.04 -0.60 21.36
N ASP A 413 3.63 0.39 22.16
CA ASP A 413 2.28 0.45 22.74
C ASP A 413 1.18 0.53 21.68
N ARG A 414 1.50 1.12 20.51
CA ARG A 414 0.58 1.17 19.38
C ARG A 414 0.36 -0.22 18.79
N GLU A 415 1.42 -1.01 18.63
CA GLU A 415 1.31 -2.41 18.19
C GLU A 415 0.50 -3.23 19.19
N GLN A 416 0.69 -3.02 20.51
CA GLN A 416 -0.11 -3.70 21.54
C GLN A 416 -1.62 -3.40 21.41
N ALA A 417 -1.99 -2.19 21.01
CA ALA A 417 -3.40 -1.81 20.85
C ALA A 417 -4.11 -2.62 19.74
N TYR A 418 -3.36 -3.14 18.77
CA TYR A 418 -3.90 -3.86 17.62
C TYR A 418 -4.09 -5.37 17.86
N VAL A 419 -3.70 -5.86 19.04
CA VAL A 419 -3.73 -7.30 19.38
C VAL A 419 -5.10 -7.94 19.21
N ALA A 420 -6.19 -7.16 19.33
CA ALA A 420 -7.55 -7.63 19.12
C ALA A 420 -7.77 -8.24 17.72
N ALA A 421 -7.03 -7.81 16.71
CA ALA A 421 -7.16 -8.32 15.34
C ALA A 421 -6.80 -9.80 15.20
N TRP A 422 -6.08 -10.39 16.18
CA TRP A 422 -5.78 -11.82 16.24
C TRP A 422 -6.96 -12.66 16.78
N LEU A 423 -7.95 -12.02 17.39
CA LEU A 423 -9.08 -12.71 18.06
C LEU A 423 -9.92 -13.61 17.13
N PRO A 424 -10.11 -13.34 15.82
CA PRO A 424 -10.78 -14.28 14.91
C PRO A 424 -10.14 -15.69 14.91
N LEU A 425 -8.85 -15.80 15.23
CA LEU A 425 -8.15 -17.08 15.31
C LEU A 425 -8.53 -17.93 16.54
N ARG A 426 -9.39 -17.42 17.43
CA ARG A 426 -9.94 -18.17 18.58
C ARG A 426 -10.62 -19.49 18.20
N ARG A 427 -11.05 -19.63 16.94
CA ARG A 427 -11.63 -20.85 16.37
C ARG A 427 -10.62 -22.02 16.31
N TRP A 428 -9.33 -21.71 16.21
CA TRP A 428 -8.26 -22.70 16.04
C TRP A 428 -7.30 -22.77 17.23
N SER A 429 -7.35 -21.79 18.14
CA SER A 429 -6.60 -21.82 19.41
C SER A 429 -7.43 -21.26 20.57
N ARG A 430 -7.63 -22.09 21.59
CA ARG A 430 -8.30 -21.71 22.85
C ARG A 430 -7.47 -20.71 23.67
N GLU A 431 -6.18 -20.57 23.37
CA GLU A 431 -5.28 -19.67 24.08
C GLU A 431 -5.36 -18.23 23.57
N THR A 432 -5.73 -18.03 22.30
CA THR A 432 -5.79 -16.71 21.64
C THR A 432 -6.58 -15.68 22.46
N PRO A 433 -7.83 -15.92 22.91
CA PRO A 433 -8.56 -14.92 23.69
C PRO A 433 -7.87 -14.53 25.01
N ARG A 434 -7.19 -15.49 25.65
CA ARG A 434 -6.48 -15.24 26.92
C ARG A 434 -5.29 -14.32 26.72
N LEU A 435 -4.50 -14.56 25.67
CA LEU A 435 -3.34 -13.72 25.35
C LEU A 435 -3.77 -12.35 24.82
N VAL A 436 -4.79 -12.27 23.96
CA VAL A 436 -5.36 -10.98 23.53
C VAL A 436 -5.71 -10.13 24.76
N ARG A 437 -6.39 -10.70 25.76
CA ARG A 437 -6.74 -10.00 27.00
C ARG A 437 -5.52 -9.60 27.82
N ALA A 438 -4.49 -10.44 27.88
CA ALA A 438 -3.28 -10.20 28.66
C ALA A 438 -2.37 -9.12 28.05
N VAL A 439 -2.34 -9.02 26.72
CA VAL A 439 -1.49 -8.08 25.98
C VAL A 439 -2.16 -6.72 25.81
N ARG A 440 -3.48 -6.70 25.62
CA ARG A 440 -4.23 -5.50 25.26
C ARG A 440 -4.03 -4.39 26.31
N PRO A 441 -3.67 -3.16 25.88
CA PRO A 441 -3.61 -2.03 26.81
C PRO A 441 -5.03 -1.62 27.28
N PRO A 442 -5.16 -1.02 28.48
CA PRO A 442 -6.46 -0.59 29.01
C PRO A 442 -7.16 0.41 28.09
N ALA A 443 -6.39 1.28 27.42
CA ALA A 443 -6.85 2.19 26.38
C ALA A 443 -5.84 2.24 25.22
N PRO A 444 -6.30 2.43 23.97
CA PRO A 444 -5.40 2.66 22.85
C PRO A 444 -4.64 4.00 23.01
N PRO A 445 -3.38 4.11 22.54
CA PRO A 445 -2.63 5.36 22.60
C PRO A 445 -3.31 6.48 21.77
N LEU A 446 -3.12 7.73 22.18
CA LEU A 446 -3.56 8.89 21.40
C LEU A 446 -2.51 9.29 20.34
N PRO A 447 -2.90 9.91 19.22
CA PRO A 447 -4.28 10.08 18.75
C PRO A 447 -4.93 8.75 18.35
N LEU A 448 -6.27 8.69 18.36
CA LEU A 448 -7.00 7.52 17.90
C LEU A 448 -6.92 7.37 16.37
N MET A 449 -6.66 6.16 15.92
CA MET A 449 -6.53 5.73 14.53
C MET A 449 -7.78 4.96 14.09
N GLY A 450 -7.98 4.83 12.78
CA GLY A 450 -9.12 4.06 12.25
C GLY A 450 -9.12 2.61 12.72
N VAL A 451 -7.95 1.98 12.75
CA VAL A 451 -7.76 0.60 13.22
C VAL A 451 -8.13 0.42 14.70
N ASP A 452 -8.06 1.45 15.55
CA ASP A 452 -8.55 1.35 16.93
C ASP A 452 -10.06 1.09 16.96
N THR A 453 -10.82 1.64 16.00
CA THR A 453 -12.26 1.40 15.86
C THR A 453 -12.54 -0.04 15.42
N TYR A 454 -11.74 -0.55 14.47
CA TYR A 454 -11.81 -1.95 14.05
C TYR A 454 -11.52 -2.90 15.22
N CYS A 455 -10.42 -2.69 15.95
CA CYS A 455 -10.06 -3.50 17.10
C CYS A 455 -11.12 -3.47 18.21
N ALA A 456 -11.74 -2.31 18.45
CA ALA A 456 -12.87 -2.20 19.38
C ALA A 456 -14.08 -3.03 18.92
N ALA A 457 -14.40 -3.01 17.62
CA ALA A 457 -15.48 -3.81 17.05
C ALA A 457 -15.21 -5.32 17.18
N VAL A 458 -13.96 -5.76 16.94
CA VAL A 458 -13.57 -7.17 17.11
C VAL A 458 -13.73 -7.62 18.56
N LEU A 459 -13.38 -6.78 19.54
CA LEU A 459 -13.52 -7.09 20.97
C LEU A 459 -14.97 -7.16 21.44
N ALA A 460 -15.88 -6.43 20.79
CA ALA A 460 -17.31 -6.47 21.08
C ALA A 460 -18.01 -7.71 20.49
N SER A 461 -17.28 -8.55 19.74
CA SER A 461 -17.81 -9.67 18.93
C SER A 461 -17.25 -11.04 19.27
#